data_AF-V9G877-F1
#
_entry.id   AF-V9G877-F1
#
_cell.length_a   1.000
_cell.length_b   1.000
_cell.length_c   1.000
_cell.angle_alpha   90.00
_cell.angle_beta   90.00
_cell.angle_gamma   90.00
#
_symmetry.space_group_name_H-M   'P 1'
#
loop_
_entity.id
_entity.type
_entity.pdbx_description
1 polymer ?
#
loop_
_entity_poly.entity_id
_entity_poly.type
_entity_poly.pdbx_seq_one_letter_code
_entity_poly.pdbx_strand_id
1 'polypeptide(L)'
;MLYDANQWNRLARWLSEISPLLGNQRNAALAGYQHYWNEVVNHLPEAADMMWDSLVTMLPSSKDIYQEALIDHGKWREWMDYQLSTGVEPLELRVSELAPIEKHAPELLLPFYHQAVERYILHKNRAGYKAAVKLLKRLAKLYKKLKQQERWEGFILSLSVRNSRLRALQEELRRGKLIT
;
A
#
# COMPACT_ATOMS: atom_id res chain seq x y z
N MET A 1 -12.25 13.11 -32.32
CA MET A 1 -12.86 12.36 -31.19
C MET A 1 -13.25 13.34 -30.07
N LEU A 2 -13.99 12.92 -29.02
CA LEU A 2 -14.40 13.83 -27.93
C LEU A 2 -13.20 14.52 -27.26
N TYR A 3 -12.08 13.80 -27.16
CA TYR A 3 -10.79 14.30 -26.69
C TYR A 3 -10.27 15.46 -27.55
N ASP A 4 -10.10 15.27 -28.86
CA ASP A 4 -9.59 16.32 -29.77
C ASP A 4 -10.48 17.57 -29.82
N ALA A 5 -11.77 17.41 -29.50
CA ALA A 5 -12.74 18.50 -29.46
C ALA A 5 -12.87 19.15 -28.06
N ASN A 6 -12.03 18.79 -27.08
CA ASN A 6 -12.03 19.28 -25.71
C ASN A 6 -13.40 19.17 -25.00
N GLN A 7 -14.19 18.14 -25.33
CA GLN A 7 -15.53 17.94 -24.77
C GLN A 7 -15.48 17.18 -23.44
N TRP A 8 -14.76 17.72 -22.45
CA TRP A 8 -14.41 17.06 -21.19
C TRP A 8 -15.62 16.51 -20.42
N ASN A 9 -16.68 17.30 -20.28
CA ASN A 9 -17.93 16.86 -19.62
C ASN A 9 -18.55 15.63 -20.31
N ARG A 10 -18.53 15.59 -21.64
CA ARG A 10 -19.07 14.45 -22.40
C ARG A 10 -18.14 13.26 -22.35
N LEU A 11 -16.83 13.50 -22.37
CA LEU A 11 -15.81 12.46 -22.23
C LEU A 11 -15.90 11.79 -20.85
N ALA A 12 -16.01 12.56 -19.77
CA ALA A 12 -16.20 12.05 -18.40
C ALA A 12 -17.41 11.12 -18.30
N ARG A 13 -18.57 11.57 -18.80
CA ARG A 13 -19.79 10.75 -18.84
C ARG A 13 -19.58 9.47 -19.64
N TRP A 14 -18.98 9.58 -20.83
CA TRP A 14 -18.74 8.42 -21.68
C TRP A 14 -17.79 7.41 -21.00
N LEU A 15 -16.73 7.87 -20.36
CA LEU A 15 -15.79 7.02 -19.61
C LEU A 15 -16.50 6.28 -18.47
N SER A 16 -17.39 6.94 -17.71
CA SER A 16 -18.17 6.28 -16.66
C SER A 16 -19.09 5.20 -17.22
N GLU A 17 -19.80 5.48 -18.31
CA GLU A 17 -20.75 4.53 -18.93
C GLU A 17 -20.06 3.31 -19.55
N ILE A 18 -18.84 3.45 -20.09
CA ILE A 18 -18.10 2.31 -20.66
C ILE A 18 -17.42 1.45 -19.60
N SER A 19 -17.27 1.94 -18.36
CA SER A 19 -16.52 1.23 -17.32
C SER A 19 -16.99 -0.22 -17.09
N PRO A 20 -18.29 -0.56 -17.07
CA PRO A 20 -18.72 -1.96 -16.88
C PRO A 20 -18.32 -2.87 -18.05
N LEU A 21 -18.14 -2.32 -19.25
CA LEU A 21 -17.75 -3.05 -20.45
C LEU A 21 -16.23 -3.36 -20.48
N LEU A 22 -15.45 -2.65 -19.68
CA LEU A 22 -13.99 -2.81 -19.59
C LEU A 22 -13.56 -3.83 -18.55
N GLY A 23 -14.46 -4.28 -17.67
CA GLY A 23 -14.15 -5.19 -16.56
C GLY A 23 -13.53 -6.54 -16.93
N ASN A 24 -13.67 -6.97 -18.19
CA ASN A 24 -13.08 -8.22 -18.73
C ASN A 24 -12.01 -7.99 -19.82
N GLN A 25 -11.59 -6.74 -20.05
CA GLN A 25 -10.71 -6.39 -21.17
C GLN A 25 -9.22 -6.44 -20.81
N ARG A 26 -8.36 -6.58 -21.83
CA ARG A 26 -6.89 -6.65 -21.68
C ARG A 26 -6.28 -5.34 -21.17
N ASN A 27 -5.16 -5.42 -20.45
CA ASN A 27 -4.40 -4.30 -19.87
C ASN A 27 -4.14 -3.10 -20.80
N ALA A 28 -4.01 -3.32 -22.12
CA ALA A 28 -3.79 -2.23 -23.08
C ALA A 28 -5.00 -1.28 -23.22
N ALA A 29 -6.23 -1.79 -23.13
CA ALA A 29 -7.44 -0.96 -23.16
C ALA A 29 -7.57 -0.11 -21.88
N LEU A 30 -7.13 -0.68 -20.76
CA LEU A 30 -7.10 -0.04 -19.46
C LEU A 30 -6.10 1.13 -19.41
N ALA A 31 -4.92 1.01 -20.02
CA ALA A 31 -3.95 2.12 -20.10
C ALA A 31 -4.52 3.35 -20.85
N GLY A 32 -5.23 3.15 -21.97
CA GLY A 32 -5.90 4.23 -22.68
C GLY A 32 -7.04 4.85 -21.86
N TYR A 33 -7.79 4.02 -21.14
CA TYR A 33 -8.86 4.47 -20.25
C TYR A 33 -8.33 5.35 -19.11
N GLN A 34 -7.23 4.96 -18.46
CA GLN A 34 -6.56 5.76 -17.44
C GLN A 34 -6.07 7.10 -18.01
N HIS A 35 -5.44 7.08 -19.18
CA HIS A 35 -4.97 8.31 -19.82
C HIS A 35 -6.12 9.31 -20.02
N TYR A 36 -7.27 8.88 -20.56
CA TYR A 36 -8.40 9.79 -20.74
C TYR A 36 -8.99 10.30 -19.42
N TRP A 37 -9.01 9.48 -18.37
CA TRP A 37 -9.44 9.96 -17.04
C TRP A 37 -8.49 11.01 -16.46
N ASN A 38 -7.18 10.81 -16.58
CA ASN A 38 -6.20 11.79 -16.13
C ASN A 38 -6.40 13.13 -16.85
N GLU A 39 -6.61 13.11 -18.16
CA GLU A 39 -6.89 14.31 -18.95
C GLU A 39 -8.20 15.00 -18.54
N VAL A 40 -9.27 14.21 -18.31
CA VAL A 40 -10.54 14.73 -17.81
C VAL A 40 -10.36 15.40 -16.45
N VAL A 41 -9.70 14.75 -15.49
CA VAL A 41 -9.52 15.29 -14.13
C VAL A 41 -8.59 16.51 -14.12
N ASN A 42 -7.60 16.57 -15.01
CA ASN A 42 -6.74 17.74 -15.19
C ASN A 42 -7.53 18.98 -15.64
N HIS A 43 -8.54 18.80 -16.49
CA HIS A 43 -9.37 19.91 -17.01
C HIS A 43 -10.67 20.14 -16.22
N LEU A 44 -11.16 19.12 -15.51
CA LEU A 44 -12.43 19.09 -14.81
C LEU A 44 -12.25 18.34 -13.46
N PRO A 45 -11.60 18.96 -12.45
CA PRO A 45 -11.30 18.31 -11.18
C PRO A 45 -12.53 17.76 -10.44
N GLU A 46 -13.70 18.39 -10.62
CA GLU A 46 -14.98 17.94 -10.06
C GLU A 46 -15.46 16.59 -10.62
N ALA A 47 -14.91 16.12 -11.74
CA ALA A 47 -15.21 14.79 -12.28
C ALA A 47 -14.37 13.67 -11.64
N ALA A 48 -13.49 13.98 -10.69
CA ALA A 48 -12.67 12.97 -10.01
C ALA A 48 -13.52 11.90 -9.30
N ASP A 49 -14.67 12.27 -8.72
CA ASP A 49 -15.56 11.30 -8.07
C ASP A 49 -16.10 10.27 -9.06
N MET A 50 -16.44 10.71 -10.29
CA MET A 50 -16.86 9.81 -11.36
C MET A 50 -15.75 8.83 -11.78
N MET A 51 -14.49 9.30 -11.80
CA MET A 51 -13.33 8.44 -12.03
C MET A 51 -13.21 7.38 -10.94
N TRP A 52 -13.28 7.78 -9.66
CA TRP A 52 -13.15 6.85 -8.53
C TRP A 52 -14.24 5.78 -8.55
N ASP A 53 -15.50 6.16 -8.74
CA ASP A 53 -16.62 5.24 -8.80
C ASP A 53 -16.46 4.22 -9.92
N SER A 54 -15.99 4.69 -11.08
CA SER A 54 -15.75 3.83 -12.25
C SER A 54 -14.60 2.85 -11.99
N LEU A 55 -13.50 3.30 -11.38
CA LEU A 55 -12.36 2.44 -11.04
C LEU A 55 -12.75 1.40 -9.98
N VAL A 56 -13.50 1.78 -8.95
CA VAL A 56 -13.97 0.86 -7.90
C VAL A 56 -14.93 -0.19 -8.44
N THR A 57 -15.87 0.20 -9.31
CA THR A 57 -16.86 -0.71 -9.92
C THR A 57 -16.20 -1.79 -10.77
N MET A 58 -15.06 -1.47 -11.39
CA MET A 58 -14.31 -2.41 -12.22
C MET A 58 -13.33 -3.31 -11.43
N LEU A 59 -13.25 -3.17 -10.10
CA LEU A 59 -12.40 -4.09 -9.32
C LEU A 59 -12.90 -5.54 -9.46
N PRO A 60 -12.00 -6.53 -9.60
CA PRO A 60 -10.54 -6.43 -9.45
C PRO A 60 -9.76 -6.11 -10.73
N SER A 61 -10.42 -5.99 -11.89
CA SER A 61 -9.74 -5.80 -13.19
C SER A 61 -8.98 -4.47 -13.30
N SER A 62 -9.49 -3.42 -12.66
CA SER A 62 -8.92 -2.07 -12.63
C SER A 62 -7.84 -1.86 -11.56
N LYS A 63 -7.44 -2.91 -10.83
CA LYS A 63 -6.60 -2.78 -9.61
C LYS A 63 -5.31 -1.99 -9.81
N ASP A 64 -4.65 -2.14 -10.96
CA ASP A 64 -3.35 -1.52 -11.20
C ASP A 64 -3.52 0.00 -11.39
N ILE A 65 -4.54 0.39 -12.18
CA ILE A 65 -4.91 1.81 -12.39
C ILE A 65 -5.43 2.43 -11.10
N TYR A 66 -6.26 1.72 -10.36
CA TYR A 66 -6.82 2.23 -9.11
C TYR A 66 -5.70 2.54 -8.12
N GLN A 67 -4.75 1.63 -7.93
CA GLN A 67 -3.63 1.85 -7.03
C GLN A 67 -2.68 2.98 -7.49
N GLU A 68 -2.41 3.07 -8.79
CA GLU A 68 -1.59 4.17 -9.36
C GLU A 68 -2.29 5.52 -9.15
N ALA A 69 -3.59 5.62 -9.46
CA ALA A 69 -4.36 6.82 -9.22
C ALA A 69 -4.38 7.22 -7.73
N LEU A 70 -4.52 6.26 -6.80
CA LEU A 70 -4.45 6.56 -5.37
C LEU A 70 -3.09 7.18 -4.97
N ILE A 71 -1.99 6.69 -5.54
CA ILE A 71 -0.65 7.25 -5.31
C ILE A 71 -0.53 8.65 -5.90
N ASP A 72 -0.95 8.84 -7.14
CA ASP A 72 -0.85 10.13 -7.86
C ASP A 72 -1.67 11.23 -7.19
N HIS A 73 -2.83 10.88 -6.66
CA HIS A 73 -3.70 11.79 -5.91
C HIS A 73 -3.37 11.89 -4.41
N GLY A 74 -2.33 11.19 -3.93
CA GLY A 74 -1.91 11.22 -2.53
C GLY A 74 -2.94 10.63 -1.55
N LYS A 75 -3.84 9.75 -2.01
CA LYS A 75 -4.83 9.01 -1.22
C LYS A 75 -4.17 7.83 -0.49
N TRP A 76 -3.23 8.14 0.41
CA TRP A 76 -2.36 7.15 1.06
C TRP A 76 -3.11 6.20 2.00
N ARG A 77 -4.18 6.69 2.64
CA ARG A 77 -4.98 5.88 3.57
C ARG A 77 -5.71 4.79 2.81
N GLU A 78 -6.42 5.17 1.75
CA GLU A 78 -7.15 4.28 0.88
C GLU A 78 -6.22 3.28 0.19
N TRP A 79 -5.01 3.73 -0.21
CA TRP A 79 -4.00 2.83 -0.77
C TRP A 79 -3.57 1.77 0.26
N MET A 80 -3.34 2.17 1.51
CA MET A 80 -2.99 1.23 2.58
C MET A 80 -4.15 0.29 2.94
N ASP A 81 -5.38 0.81 3.01
CA ASP A 81 -6.57 0.02 3.27
C ASP A 81 -6.79 -1.02 2.17
N TYR A 82 -6.49 -0.69 0.91
CA TYR A 82 -6.49 -1.64 -0.20
C TYR A 82 -5.46 -2.76 0.02
N GLN A 83 -4.20 -2.43 0.36
CA GLN A 83 -3.17 -3.45 0.66
C GLN A 83 -3.60 -4.36 1.81
N LEU A 84 -4.13 -3.80 2.89
CA LEU A 84 -4.61 -4.57 4.05
C LEU A 84 -5.79 -5.47 3.69
N SER A 85 -6.73 -5.00 2.86
CA SER A 85 -7.91 -5.78 2.45
C SER A 85 -7.57 -6.95 1.51
N THR A 86 -6.51 -6.81 0.71
CA THR A 86 -6.03 -7.88 -0.19
C THR A 86 -5.15 -8.90 0.52
N GLY A 87 -4.72 -8.62 1.75
CA GLY A 87 -3.85 -9.50 2.53
C GLY A 87 -2.42 -9.58 2.02
N VAL A 88 -1.97 -8.60 1.22
CA VAL A 88 -0.60 -8.58 0.70
C VAL A 88 0.41 -8.41 1.84
N GLU A 89 1.58 -9.04 1.70
CA GLU A 89 2.63 -8.94 2.71
C GLU A 89 3.60 -7.78 2.45
N PRO A 90 4.13 -7.13 3.49
CA PRO A 90 5.16 -6.10 3.30
C PRO A 90 6.46 -6.60 2.64
N LEU A 91 6.69 -7.92 2.63
CA LEU A 91 7.82 -8.55 1.95
C LEU A 91 7.56 -8.91 0.48
N GLU A 92 6.30 -8.89 0.04
CA GLU A 92 5.89 -9.11 -1.35
C GLU A 92 5.96 -7.82 -2.17
N LEU A 93 5.76 -6.67 -1.52
CA LEU A 93 5.87 -5.36 -2.16
C LEU A 93 7.33 -4.96 -2.40
N ARG A 94 7.60 -4.40 -3.58
CA ARG A 94 8.91 -3.83 -3.92
C ARG A 94 9.15 -2.56 -3.13
N VAL A 95 10.43 -2.25 -2.92
CA VAL A 95 10.84 -1.01 -2.25
C VAL A 95 10.31 0.22 -3.00
N SER A 96 10.27 0.18 -4.33
CA SER A 96 9.73 1.27 -5.16
C SER A 96 8.24 1.51 -4.92
N GLU A 97 7.46 0.47 -4.60
CA GLU A 97 6.01 0.60 -4.34
C GLU A 97 5.75 1.21 -2.97
N LEU A 98 6.62 0.93 -1.98
CA LEU A 98 6.50 1.45 -0.63
C LEU A 98 7.16 2.83 -0.44
N ALA A 99 8.06 3.23 -1.34
CA ALA A 99 8.81 4.48 -1.21
C ALA A 99 7.91 5.75 -1.21
N PRO A 100 6.86 5.87 -2.04
CA PRO A 100 5.97 7.03 -2.01
C PRO A 100 5.26 7.18 -0.67
N ILE A 101 4.61 6.12 -0.17
CA ILE A 101 3.92 6.18 1.12
C ILE A 101 4.89 6.37 2.29
N GLU A 102 6.09 5.76 2.26
CA GLU A 102 7.10 6.01 3.28
C GLU A 102 7.51 7.49 3.30
N LYS A 103 7.55 8.16 2.14
CA LYS A 103 7.88 9.58 2.04
C LYS A 103 6.75 10.47 2.55
N HIS A 104 5.50 10.19 2.17
CA HIS A 104 4.37 11.11 2.35
C HIS A 104 3.49 10.81 3.55
N ALA A 105 3.31 9.55 3.93
CA ALA A 105 2.49 9.12 5.08
C ALA A 105 3.10 7.90 5.80
N PRO A 106 4.35 8.00 6.32
CA PRO A 106 5.06 6.88 6.94
C PRO A 106 4.35 6.22 8.13
N GLU A 107 3.48 6.96 8.83
CA GLU A 107 2.68 6.47 9.95
C GLU A 107 1.69 5.36 9.55
N LEU A 108 1.18 5.39 8.32
CA LEU A 108 0.26 4.37 7.80
C LEU A 108 0.92 3.01 7.60
N LEU A 109 2.25 2.98 7.51
CA LEU A 109 3.02 1.73 7.41
C LEU A 109 3.19 1.03 8.77
N LEU A 110 2.98 1.72 9.90
CA LEU A 110 3.19 1.13 11.22
C LEU A 110 2.28 -0.10 11.45
N PRO A 111 0.94 -0.03 11.28
CA PRO A 111 0.07 -1.18 11.49
C PRO A 111 0.42 -2.33 10.53
N PHE A 112 0.70 -2.00 9.27
CA PHE A 112 1.05 -2.96 8.23
C PHE A 112 2.26 -3.81 8.60
N TYR A 113 3.34 -3.17 9.08
CA TYR A 113 4.53 -3.89 9.51
C TYR A 113 4.33 -4.63 10.85
N HIS A 114 3.62 -4.04 11.82
CA HIS A 114 3.38 -4.69 13.13
C HIS A 114 2.59 -5.98 12.97
N GLN A 115 1.50 -5.96 12.19
CA GLN A 115 0.67 -7.13 11.94
C GLN A 115 1.47 -8.26 11.26
N ALA A 116 2.29 -7.91 10.27
CA ALA A 116 3.13 -8.89 9.58
C ALA A 116 4.21 -9.49 10.50
N VAL A 117 4.84 -8.70 11.36
CA VAL A 117 5.80 -9.21 12.36
C VAL A 117 5.16 -10.27 13.25
N GLU A 118 3.99 -9.98 13.82
CA GLU A 118 3.29 -10.91 14.71
C GLU A 118 2.94 -12.20 13.96
N ARG A 119 2.41 -12.10 12.73
CA ARG A 119 2.13 -13.27 11.89
C ARG A 119 3.36 -14.13 11.60
N TYR A 120 4.49 -13.53 11.24
CA TYR A 120 5.73 -14.29 11.01
C TYR A 120 6.30 -14.94 12.28
N ILE A 121 6.10 -14.34 13.45
CA ILE A 121 6.46 -14.97 14.74
C ILE A 121 5.56 -16.19 15.01
N LEU A 122 4.27 -16.09 14.70
CA LEU A 122 3.30 -17.19 14.89
C LEU A 122 3.61 -18.43 14.05
N HIS A 123 4.32 -18.30 12.92
CA HIS A 123 4.79 -19.45 12.13
C HIS A 123 5.78 -20.35 12.89
N LYS A 124 6.36 -19.88 14.01
CA LYS A 124 7.23 -20.63 14.92
C LYS A 124 8.37 -21.41 14.24
N ASN A 125 8.91 -20.87 13.16
CA ASN A 125 10.02 -21.44 12.43
C ASN A 125 11.10 -20.39 12.15
N ARG A 126 12.32 -20.86 11.84
CA ARG A 126 13.47 -19.98 11.67
C ARG A 126 13.33 -19.00 10.51
N ALA A 127 12.67 -19.40 9.42
CA ALA A 127 12.43 -18.53 8.27
C ALA A 127 11.49 -17.36 8.65
N GLY A 128 10.41 -17.66 9.39
CA GLY A 128 9.49 -16.68 9.95
C GLY A 128 10.19 -15.71 10.88
N TYR A 129 11.03 -16.18 11.81
CA TYR A 129 11.78 -15.29 12.69
C TYR A 129 12.73 -14.36 11.93
N LYS A 130 13.43 -14.84 10.90
CA LYS A 130 14.25 -13.98 10.03
C LYS A 130 13.43 -12.93 9.29
N ALA A 131 12.25 -13.31 8.78
CA ALA A 131 11.32 -12.37 8.14
C ALA A 131 10.82 -11.31 9.13
N ALA A 132 10.42 -11.71 10.33
CA ALA A 132 10.03 -10.81 11.41
C ALA A 132 11.15 -9.82 11.76
N VAL A 133 12.39 -10.29 11.94
CA VAL A 133 13.54 -9.41 12.21
C VAL A 133 13.80 -8.42 11.08
N LYS A 134 13.63 -8.84 9.81
CA LYS A 134 13.76 -7.94 8.65
C LYS A 134 12.71 -6.82 8.71
N LEU A 135 11.47 -7.15 9.06
CA LEU A 135 10.39 -6.16 9.21
C LEU A 135 10.57 -5.27 10.44
N LEU A 136 11.01 -5.82 11.57
CA LEU A 136 11.34 -5.06 12.78
C LEU A 136 12.43 -4.00 12.52
N LYS A 137 13.44 -4.32 11.70
CA LYS A 137 14.44 -3.33 11.27
C LYS A 137 13.84 -2.19 10.44
N ARG A 138 12.81 -2.47 9.62
CA ARG A 138 12.08 -1.43 8.88
C ARG A 138 11.24 -0.58 9.84
N LEU A 139 10.53 -1.20 10.79
CA LEU A 139 9.80 -0.50 11.85
C LEU A 139 10.72 0.44 12.65
N ALA A 140 11.89 -0.03 13.08
CA ALA A 140 12.85 0.81 13.81
C ALA A 140 13.22 2.09 13.04
N LYS A 141 13.43 1.97 11.72
CA LYS A 141 13.69 3.13 10.84
C LYS A 141 12.48 4.06 10.73
N LEU A 142 11.27 3.52 10.59
CA LEU A 142 10.04 4.30 10.54
C LEU A 142 9.78 5.06 11.84
N TYR A 143 9.92 4.41 13.00
CA TYR A 143 9.80 5.05 14.30
C TYR A 143 10.82 6.18 14.46
N LYS A 144 12.08 5.98 14.04
CA LYS A 144 13.10 7.04 14.03
C LYS A 144 12.69 8.21 13.12
N LYS A 145 12.16 7.93 11.92
CA LYS A 145 11.68 8.96 10.99
C LYS A 145 10.53 9.78 11.56
N LEU A 146 9.64 9.12 12.30
CA LEU A 146 8.49 9.72 12.99
C LEU A 146 8.85 10.38 14.32
N LYS A 147 10.13 10.41 14.71
CA LYS A 147 10.61 10.91 16.03
C LYS A 147 9.94 10.20 17.23
N GLN A 148 9.66 8.91 17.09
CA GLN A 148 8.99 8.06 18.08
C GLN A 148 9.91 6.93 18.60
N GLN A 149 11.19 7.22 18.84
CA GLN A 149 12.20 6.25 19.28
C GLN A 149 11.86 5.64 20.64
N GLU A 150 11.37 6.42 21.59
CA GLU A 150 10.95 5.92 22.91
C GLU A 150 9.82 4.88 22.78
N ARG A 151 8.84 5.14 21.90
CA ARG A 151 7.76 4.18 21.60
C ARG A 151 8.30 2.90 20.97
N TRP A 152 9.31 3.01 20.11
CA TRP A 152 9.99 1.86 19.54
C TRP A 152 10.70 1.01 20.61
N GLU A 153 11.43 1.66 21.52
CA GLU A 153 12.13 0.98 22.62
C GLU A 153 11.15 0.22 23.52
N GLY A 154 10.05 0.86 23.92
CA GLY A 154 8.99 0.19 24.67
C GLY A 154 8.37 -0.99 23.92
N PHE A 155 8.12 -0.83 22.61
CA PHE A 155 7.56 -1.90 21.78
C PHE A 155 8.51 -3.10 21.67
N ILE A 156 9.78 -2.89 21.30
CA ILE A 156 10.72 -4.00 21.05
C ILE A 156 11.04 -4.76 22.33
N LEU A 157 11.14 -4.06 23.48
CA LEU A 157 11.29 -4.68 24.79
C LEU A 157 10.07 -5.54 25.13
N SER A 158 8.86 -4.99 24.98
CA SER A 158 7.62 -5.73 25.23
C SER A 158 7.51 -6.97 24.34
N LEU A 159 7.79 -6.84 23.04
CA LEU A 159 7.78 -7.96 22.09
C LEU A 159 8.78 -9.05 22.49
N SER A 160 9.98 -8.66 22.90
CA SER A 160 11.02 -9.59 23.36
C SER A 160 10.58 -10.33 24.63
N VAL A 161 10.06 -9.62 25.63
CA VAL A 161 9.58 -10.22 26.90
C VAL A 161 8.43 -11.19 26.66
N ARG A 162 7.43 -10.80 25.85
CA ARG A 162 6.29 -11.65 25.47
C ARG A 162 6.75 -12.95 24.79
N ASN A 163 7.83 -12.89 24.01
CA ASN A 163 8.38 -14.02 23.28
C ASN A 163 9.67 -14.59 23.88
N SER A 164 9.90 -14.41 25.19
CA SER A 164 11.13 -14.82 25.89
C SER A 164 11.43 -16.32 25.78
N ARG A 165 10.39 -17.17 25.67
CA ARG A 165 10.52 -18.63 25.52
C ARG A 165 10.97 -19.06 24.12
N LEU A 166 10.81 -18.21 23.11
CA LEU A 166 11.19 -18.50 21.73
C LEU A 166 12.69 -18.23 21.54
N ARG A 167 13.55 -19.13 22.03
CA ARG A 167 15.02 -18.97 22.01
C ARG A 167 15.58 -18.61 20.63
N ALA A 168 15.13 -19.30 19.59
CA ALA A 168 15.55 -19.00 18.22
C ALA A 168 15.15 -17.59 17.75
N LEU A 169 13.98 -17.09 18.14
CA LEU A 169 13.61 -15.70 17.86
C LEU A 169 14.51 -14.73 18.62
N GLN A 170 14.78 -14.99 19.91
CA GLN A 170 15.67 -14.17 20.73
C GLN A 170 17.09 -14.07 20.14
N GLU A 171 17.62 -15.18 19.64
CA GLU A 171 18.90 -15.20 18.92
C GLU A 171 18.86 -14.35 17.64
N GLU A 172 17.81 -14.48 16.82
CA GLU A 172 17.67 -13.68 15.59
C GLU A 172 17.47 -12.18 15.92
N LEU A 173 16.80 -11.83 17.02
CA LEU A 173 16.68 -10.44 17.51
C LEU A 173 18.03 -9.85 17.92
N ARG A 174 18.85 -10.59 18.69
CA ARG A 174 20.20 -10.17 19.09
C ARG A 174 21.14 -10.05 17.88
N ARG A 175 21.14 -11.04 16.98
CA ARG A 175 21.87 -10.97 15.70
C ARG A 175 21.41 -9.77 14.86
N GLY A 176 20.13 -9.44 14.96
CA GLY A 176 19.52 -8.27 14.35
C GLY A 176 19.95 -6.94 14.96
N LYS A 177 20.63 -6.93 16.12
CA LYS A 177 20.93 -5.75 16.95
C LYS A 177 19.65 -4.98 17.34
N LEU A 178 18.54 -5.69 17.50
CA LEU A 178 17.25 -5.11 17.92
C LEU A 178 17.09 -5.11 19.44
N ILE A 179 17.78 -6.03 20.11
CA ILE A 179 17.89 -6.12 21.56
C ILE A 179 19.34 -6.46 21.92
N THR A 180 19.71 -6.16 23.15
CA THR A 180 21.01 -6.52 23.73
C THR A 180 20.99 -7.95 24.27
#